data_AF-A0A3A1NRV2-F1
#
_entry.id   AF-A0A3A1NRV2-F1
#
_cell.length_a   1.000
_cell.length_b   1.000
_cell.length_c   1.000
_cell.angle_alpha   90.00
_cell.angle_beta   90.00
_cell.angle_gamma   90.00
#
_symmetry.space_group_name_H-M   'P 1'
#
loop_
_entity.id
_entity.type
_entity.pdbx_description
1 polymer ?
#
loop_
_entity_poly.entity_id
_entity_poly.type
_entity_poly.pdbx_seq_one_letter_code
_entity_poly.pdbx_strand_id
1 'polypeptide(L)'
;MFQHAKDLECRLMLLDQMLEVGDKKEIPFLAELETHENPKISNKAFEIKTALQNKLGVITPSERSRLPMKLCFIYDEFNIRPSKKDPDLDFEVALDILDTD
;
A
#
# COMPACT_ATOMS: atom_id res chain seq x y z
N MET A 1 12.32 14.75 -12.20
CA MET A 1 13.46 13.86 -11.83
C MET A 1 13.11 12.39 -12.05
N PHE A 2 12.16 11.81 -11.31
CA PHE A 2 11.79 10.39 -11.45
C PHE A 2 11.31 9.99 -12.86
N GLN A 3 10.48 10.82 -13.49
CA GLN A 3 9.96 10.59 -14.86
C GLN A 3 11.04 10.67 -15.96
N HIS A 4 12.19 11.26 -15.67
CA HIS A 4 13.29 11.41 -16.64
C HIS A 4 14.33 10.28 -16.54
N ALA A 5 14.31 9.49 -15.46
CA ALA A 5 15.08 8.25 -15.40
C ALA A 5 14.45 7.23 -16.35
N LYS A 6 15.15 6.92 -17.44
CA LYS A 6 14.71 5.91 -18.42
C LYS A 6 14.95 4.48 -17.90
N ASP A 7 15.97 4.31 -17.08
CA ASP A 7 16.35 3.02 -16.51
C ASP A 7 15.58 2.71 -15.22
N LEU A 8 15.07 1.48 -15.16
CA LEU A 8 14.36 0.95 -13.99
C LEU A 8 15.27 0.93 -12.75
N GLU A 9 16.54 0.58 -12.92
CA GLU A 9 17.56 0.58 -11.86
C GLU A 9 17.68 1.96 -11.21
N CYS A 10 17.77 3.01 -12.04
CA CYS A 10 17.88 4.38 -11.56
C CYS A 10 16.61 4.82 -10.80
N ARG A 11 15.42 4.42 -11.28
CA ARG A 11 14.16 4.70 -10.56
C ARG A 11 14.12 4.02 -9.20
N LEU A 12 14.54 2.76 -9.11
CA LEU A 12 14.59 2.04 -7.84
C LEU A 12 15.60 2.65 -6.87
N MET A 13 16.78 3.03 -7.36
CA MET A 13 17.80 3.73 -6.57
C MET A 13 17.31 5.07 -6.03
N LEU A 14 16.55 5.83 -6.83
CA LEU A 14 15.94 7.08 -6.38
C LEU A 14 14.94 6.84 -5.25
N LEU A 15 14.14 5.76 -5.30
CA LEU A 15 13.22 5.41 -4.21
C LEU A 15 13.96 5.09 -2.91
N ASP A 16 15.09 4.38 -3.00
CA ASP A 16 15.94 4.12 -1.84
C ASP A 16 16.48 5.42 -1.22
N GLN A 17 16.92 6.37 -2.05
CA GLN A 17 17.35 7.69 -1.57
C GLN A 17 16.23 8.45 -0.85
N MET A 18 14.96 8.31 -1.28
CA MET A 18 13.83 8.93 -0.60
C MET A 18 13.63 8.40 0.82
N LEU A 19 14.04 7.16 1.14
CA LEU A 19 14.01 6.66 2.52
C LEU A 19 15.11 7.29 3.38
N GLU A 20 16.28 7.50 2.80
CA GLU A 20 17.44 8.05 3.50
C GLU A 20 17.24 9.52 3.86
N VAL A 21 16.83 10.34 2.88
CA VAL A 21 16.78 11.81 3.00
C VAL A 21 15.38 12.41 2.90
N GLY A 22 14.34 11.62 2.65
CA GLY A 22 12.98 12.11 2.49
C GLY A 22 12.29 12.51 3.80
N ASP A 23 11.27 13.35 3.66
CA ASP A 23 10.43 13.89 4.72
C ASP A 23 8.95 13.48 4.50
N LYS A 24 8.03 14.12 5.23
CA LYS A 24 6.59 13.85 5.12
C LYS A 24 6.01 14.24 3.76
N LYS A 25 6.69 15.09 2.99
CA LYS A 25 6.19 15.63 1.70
C LYS A 25 6.28 14.60 0.57
N GLU A 26 7.11 13.59 0.75
CA GLU A 26 7.38 12.52 -0.20
C GLU A 26 6.33 11.40 -0.11
N ILE A 27 5.59 11.31 1.01
CA ILE A 27 4.56 10.29 1.24
C ILE A 27 3.46 10.30 0.16
N PRO A 28 2.85 11.44 -0.21
CA PRO A 28 1.85 11.48 -1.28
C PRO A 28 2.40 10.97 -2.62
N PHE A 29 3.64 11.34 -2.95
CA PHE A 29 4.30 10.88 -4.17
C PHE A 29 4.56 9.37 -4.16
N LEU A 30 5.00 8.82 -3.03
CA LEU A 30 5.18 7.37 -2.88
C LEU A 30 3.83 6.64 -2.96
N ALA A 31 2.74 7.22 -2.45
CA ALA A 31 1.41 6.66 -2.58
C ALA A 31 0.90 6.64 -4.03
N GLU A 32 1.20 7.67 -4.83
CA GLU A 32 0.91 7.65 -6.27
C GLU A 32 1.68 6.51 -6.97
N LEU A 33 2.96 6.33 -6.61
CA LEU A 33 3.80 5.27 -7.17
C LEU A 33 3.37 3.86 -6.77
N GLU A 34 2.61 3.66 -5.68
CA GLU A 34 2.00 2.36 -5.36
C GLU A 34 1.08 1.86 -6.48
N THR A 35 0.52 2.75 -7.29
CA THR A 35 -0.38 2.39 -8.41
C THR A 35 0.33 2.25 -9.75
N HIS A 36 1.66 2.30 -9.76
CA HIS A 36 2.46 2.24 -10.97
C HIS A 36 2.36 0.86 -11.65
N GLU A 37 2.19 0.83 -12.98
CA GLU A 37 1.99 -0.39 -13.78
C GLU A 37 3.11 -1.43 -13.60
N ASN A 38 4.35 -0.96 -13.44
CA ASN A 38 5.48 -1.82 -13.12
C ASN A 38 5.43 -2.27 -11.65
N PRO A 39 5.22 -3.58 -11.37
CA PRO A 39 5.08 -4.09 -10.01
C PRO A 39 6.36 -3.93 -9.18
N LYS A 40 7.54 -3.86 -9.79
CA LYS A 40 8.78 -3.59 -9.05
C LYS A 40 8.78 -2.18 -8.47
N ILE A 41 8.29 -1.19 -9.22
CA ILE A 41 8.18 0.20 -8.76
C ILE A 41 7.08 0.31 -7.70
N SER A 42 5.91 -0.27 -7.95
CA SER A 42 4.78 -0.25 -7.01
C SER A 42 5.14 -0.87 -5.66
N ASN A 43 5.72 -2.08 -5.65
CA ASN A 43 6.10 -2.74 -4.40
C ASN A 43 7.20 -1.97 -3.67
N LYS A 44 8.21 -1.48 -4.39
CA LYS A 44 9.28 -0.67 -3.80
C LYS A 44 8.72 0.63 -3.20
N ALA A 45 7.80 1.30 -3.88
CA ALA A 45 7.16 2.51 -3.36
C ALA A 45 6.39 2.23 -2.06
N PHE A 46 5.65 1.11 -1.99
CA PHE A 46 4.96 0.69 -0.76
C PHE A 46 5.94 0.44 0.40
N GLU A 47 7.02 -0.30 0.14
CA GLU A 47 8.07 -0.59 1.14
C GLU A 47 8.70 0.70 1.67
N ILE A 48 9.11 1.60 0.77
CA ILE A 48 9.74 2.87 1.11
C ILE A 48 8.77 3.79 1.85
N LYS A 49 7.50 3.88 1.41
CA LYS A 49 6.47 4.67 2.10
C LYS A 49 6.26 4.18 3.52
N THR A 50 6.11 2.88 3.69
CA THR A 50 5.91 2.25 5.00
C THR A 50 7.12 2.49 5.91
N ALA A 51 8.34 2.32 5.38
CA ALA A 51 9.56 2.56 6.13
C ALA A 51 9.74 4.04 6.51
N LEU A 52 9.40 4.96 5.59
CA LEU A 52 9.46 6.40 5.83
C LEU A 52 8.41 6.86 6.86
N GLN A 53 7.19 6.32 6.79
CA GLN A 53 6.14 6.57 7.77
C GLN A 53 6.50 6.05 9.16
N ASN A 54 7.13 4.87 9.25
CA ASN A 54 7.70 4.33 10.50
C ASN A 54 8.77 5.30 11.05
N LYS A 55 9.72 5.71 10.21
CA LYS A 55 10.83 6.60 10.59
C LYS A 55 10.33 7.96 11.09
N LEU A 56 9.28 8.49 10.48
CA LEU A 56 8.72 9.81 10.82
C LEU A 56 7.61 9.75 11.89
N GLY A 57 7.23 8.56 12.36
CA GLY A 57 6.19 8.38 13.37
C GLY A 57 4.78 8.78 12.90
N VAL A 58 4.49 8.68 11.60
CA VAL A 58 3.22 9.15 10.99
C VAL A 58 2.29 7.99 10.62
N ILE A 59 2.57 6.77 11.10
CA ILE A 59 1.74 5.61 10.76
C ILE A 59 0.32 5.77 11.29
N THR A 60 -0.63 5.69 10.38
CA THR A 60 -2.04 5.57 10.71
C THR A 60 -2.40 4.09 10.96
N PRO A 61 -3.38 3.78 11.83
CA PRO A 61 -3.84 2.41 12.04
C PRO A 61 -4.29 1.73 10.73
N SER A 62 -4.90 2.51 9.84
CA SER A 62 -5.36 2.12 8.51
C SER A 62 -4.23 1.70 7.56
N GLU A 63 -3.02 2.22 7.75
CA GLU A 63 -1.87 1.85 6.93
C GLU A 63 -1.20 0.56 7.38
N ARG A 64 -1.31 0.20 8.67
CA ARG A 64 -0.81 -1.08 9.18
C ARG A 64 -1.53 -2.28 8.57
N SER A 65 -2.77 -2.12 8.13
CA SER A 65 -3.57 -3.19 7.53
C SER A 65 -3.45 -3.26 6.00
N ARG A 66 -2.73 -2.33 5.35
CA ARG A 66 -2.55 -2.33 3.89
C ARG A 66 -1.60 -3.45 3.49
N LEU A 67 -2.02 -4.21 2.48
CA LEU A 67 -1.25 -5.31 1.90
C LEU A 67 -0.46 -4.84 0.67
N PRO A 68 0.75 -5.39 0.42
CA PRO A 68 1.51 -5.12 -0.80
C PRO A 68 0.74 -5.49 -2.07
N MET A 69 0.90 -4.69 -3.13
CA MET A 69 0.20 -4.90 -4.40
C MET A 69 0.57 -6.21 -5.10
N LYS A 70 1.78 -6.76 -4.83
CA LYS A 70 2.15 -8.10 -5.30
C LYS A 70 1.10 -9.15 -4.95
N LEU A 71 0.38 -9.03 -3.84
CA LEU A 71 -0.64 -10.02 -3.43
C LEU A 71 -1.94 -9.94 -4.24
N CYS A 72 -2.06 -8.98 -5.18
CA CYS A 72 -3.23 -8.88 -6.04
C CYS A 72 -3.45 -10.14 -6.91
N PHE A 73 -2.40 -10.94 -7.19
CA PHE A 73 -2.55 -12.20 -7.94
C PHE A 73 -3.52 -13.18 -7.28
N ILE A 74 -3.69 -13.10 -5.95
CA ILE A 74 -4.56 -14.02 -5.20
C ILE A 74 -6.02 -13.86 -5.67
N TYR A 75 -6.43 -12.66 -6.10
CA TYR A 75 -7.77 -12.46 -6.65
C TYR A 75 -7.98 -13.22 -7.95
N ASP A 76 -6.98 -13.23 -8.83
CA ASP A 76 -7.05 -13.90 -10.12
C ASP A 76 -6.90 -15.43 -9.95
N GLU A 77 -5.94 -15.88 -9.16
CA GLU A 77 -5.65 -17.31 -8.96
C GLU A 77 -6.80 -18.05 -8.27
N PHE A 78 -7.41 -17.43 -7.26
CA PHE A 78 -8.52 -18.03 -6.51
C PHE A 78 -9.90 -17.60 -7.04
N ASN A 79 -9.97 -16.84 -8.14
CA ASN A 79 -11.21 -16.21 -8.62
C ASN A 79 -11.98 -15.47 -7.51
N ILE A 80 -11.26 -14.86 -6.56
CA ILE A 80 -11.87 -14.08 -5.49
C ILE A 80 -12.39 -12.80 -6.13
N ARG A 81 -13.71 -12.67 -6.13
CA ARG A 81 -14.40 -11.46 -6.57
C ARG A 81 -15.03 -10.81 -5.35
N PRO A 82 -15.15 -9.47 -5.32
CA PRO A 82 -15.94 -8.82 -4.29
C PRO A 82 -17.33 -9.46 -4.28
N SER A 83 -17.82 -9.85 -3.10
CA SER A 83 -19.22 -10.27 -2.98
C SER A 83 -20.11 -9.15 -3.51
N LYS A 84 -21.15 -9.49 -4.26
CA LYS A 84 -22.18 -8.49 -4.59
C LYS A 84 -22.71 -8.01 -3.25
N LYS A 85 -22.65 -6.70 -2.99
CA LYS A 85 -23.32 -6.12 -1.82
C LYS A 85 -24.79 -6.44 -1.98
N ASP A 86 -25.23 -7.47 -1.29
CA ASP A 86 -26.65 -7.77 -1.16
C ASP A 86 -27.15 -6.87 -0.02
N PRO A 87 -27.98 -5.85 -0.33
CA PRO A 87 -28.48 -4.92 0.66
C PRO A 87 -29.37 -5.60 1.71
N ASP A 88 -29.81 -6.84 1.47
CA ASP A 88 -30.62 -7.64 2.38
C ASP A 88 -29.77 -8.66 3.18
N LEU A 89 -28.44 -8.66 3.01
CA LEU A 89 -27.53 -9.53 3.75
C LEU A 89 -27.30 -9.00 5.17
N ASP A 90 -28.22 -9.36 6.07
CA ASP A 90 -27.97 -9.30 7.51
C ASP A 90 -27.10 -10.51 7.90
N PHE A 91 -25.93 -10.27 8.49
CA PHE A 91 -25.05 -11.36 8.92
C PHE A 91 -25.59 -12.06 10.17
N GLU A 92 -26.67 -11.56 10.79
CA GLU A 92 -27.27 -12.06 12.05
C GLU A 92 -26.27 -12.24 13.21
N VAL A 93 -25.02 -11.81 13.03
CA VAL A 93 -23.97 -11.83 14.03
C VAL A 93 -23.94 -10.45 14.66
N ALA A 94 -24.55 -10.34 15.84
CA ALA A 94 -24.39 -9.17 16.69
C ALA A 94 -22.89 -8.95 16.97
N LEU A 95 -22.42 -7.71 16.82
CA LEU A 95 -21.03 -7.30 17.06
C LEU A 95 -20.69 -7.24 18.57
N ASP A 96 -21.39 -8.01 19.40
CA ASP A 96 -21.29 -8.00 20.86
C ASP A 96 -19.97 -8.61 21.36
N ILE A 97 -19.16 -9.18 20.47
CA ILE A 97 -17.86 -9.79 20.79
C ILE A 97 -16.75 -8.73 20.97
N LEU A 98 -16.99 -7.47 20.57
CA LEU A 98 -16.01 -6.38 20.72
C LEU A 98 -16.16 -5.58 22.02
N ASP A 99 -17.25 -5.77 22.77
CA ASP A 99 -17.54 -5.09 24.03
C ASP A 99 -17.29 -6.02 25.23
N THR A 100 -16.08 -6.57 25.35
CA THR A 100 -15.64 -7.19 26.60
C THR A 100 -14.51 -6.34 27.18
N ASP A 101 -14.78 -5.74 28.35
CA ASP A 101 -13.87 -4.91 29.16
C ASP A 101 -12.49 -5.55 29.42
#